data_AF-A0A2N5VDM7-F1
#
_entry.id   AF-A0A2N5VDM7-F1
#
_cell.length_a   1.000
_cell.length_b   1.000
_cell.length_c   1.000
_cell.angle_alpha   90.00
_cell.angle_beta   90.00
_cell.angle_gamma   90.00
#
_symmetry.space_group_name_H-M   'P 1'
#
loop_
_entity.id
_entity.type
_entity.pdbx_description
1 polymer ?
#
loop_
_entity_poly.entity_id
_entity_poly.type
_entity_poly.pdbx_seq_one_letter_code
_entity_poly.pdbx_strand_id
1 'polypeptide(L)'
;MAIFDELLDELNKVIAKHMPDSEDEKEEEDDDDDDDDDDDDDDDDSDDQESSETYEALYISIEATQRLAESVVPILKVSRLFFRKLVRTVLNRTPSKAFTDMNSLQLNTLNKASRSIDDHLCSIIHILKEVKKIEKYDTADALAQSIKNITDHFNSTILLLILYVIPLIPNLNDPSSQEHFQTWSSHWHHLFLSATHNCLRAADKFSAPP
;
A
#
# COMPACT_ATOMS: atom_id res chain seq x y z
N MET A 1 -3.67 -12.21 -11.75
CA MET A 1 -4.84 -12.00 -10.88
C MET A 1 -4.63 -12.59 -9.51
N ALA A 2 -4.29 -13.88 -9.39
CA ALA A 2 -3.90 -14.50 -8.12
C ALA A 2 -2.78 -13.73 -7.39
N ILE A 3 -1.85 -13.12 -8.14
CA ILE A 3 -0.74 -12.35 -7.58
C ILE A 3 -1.22 -11.16 -6.73
N PHE A 4 -2.17 -10.36 -7.21
CA PHE A 4 -2.73 -9.27 -6.40
C PHE A 4 -3.51 -9.76 -5.18
N ASP A 5 -4.09 -10.96 -5.23
CA ASP A 5 -4.82 -11.52 -4.09
C ASP A 5 -3.81 -11.94 -3.00
N GLU A 6 -2.70 -12.57 -3.39
CA GLU A 6 -1.58 -12.89 -2.50
C GLU A 6 -0.98 -11.64 -1.85
N LEU A 7 -0.73 -10.57 -2.61
CA LEU A 7 -0.24 -9.31 -2.06
C LEU A 7 -1.23 -8.65 -1.09
N LEU A 8 -2.54 -8.78 -1.33
CA LEU A 8 -3.54 -8.25 -0.42
C LEU A 8 -3.52 -9.01 0.90
N ASP A 9 -3.37 -10.33 0.85
CA ASP A 9 -3.26 -11.16 2.05
C ASP A 9 -1.97 -10.86 2.81
N GLU A 10 -0.85 -10.66 2.12
CA GLU A 10 0.39 -10.21 2.75
C GLU A 10 0.25 -8.87 3.45
N LEU A 11 -0.36 -7.88 2.78
CA LEU A 11 -0.58 -6.55 3.34
C LEU A 11 -1.53 -6.60 4.55
N ASN A 12 -2.58 -7.41 4.49
CA ASN A 12 -3.49 -7.61 5.62
C ASN A 12 -2.77 -8.23 6.83
N LYS A 13 -1.82 -9.15 6.62
CA LYS A 13 -0.99 -9.68 7.72
C LYS A 13 -0.11 -8.60 8.33
N VAL A 14 0.45 -7.70 7.53
CA VAL A 14 1.21 -6.54 8.04
C VAL A 14 0.29 -5.67 8.90
N ILE A 15 -0.91 -5.35 8.44
CA ILE A 15 -1.87 -4.54 9.21
C ILE A 15 -2.25 -5.23 10.53
N ALA A 16 -2.54 -6.54 10.50
CA ALA A 16 -2.96 -7.30 11.68
C ALA A 16 -1.86 -7.49 12.74
N LYS A 17 -0.59 -7.67 12.31
CA LYS A 17 0.56 -7.89 13.21
C LYS A 17 0.89 -6.65 14.08
N HIS A 18 0.33 -5.49 13.76
CA HIS A 18 0.57 -4.25 14.48
C HIS A 18 -0.50 -3.93 15.55
N MET A 19 -1.45 -4.84 15.83
CA MET A 19 -2.27 -4.74 17.06
C MET A 19 -1.43 -5.21 18.26
N PRO A 20 -1.27 -4.39 19.32
CA PRO A 20 -0.77 -4.91 20.59
C PRO A 20 -1.82 -5.87 21.17
N ASP A 21 -1.39 -7.07 21.56
CA ASP A 21 -2.19 -7.95 22.41
C ASP A 21 -2.45 -7.19 23.72
N SER A 22 -3.73 -6.95 24.01
CA SER A 22 -4.19 -6.46 25.30
C SER A 22 -4.24 -7.63 26.27
N GLU A 23 -3.10 -8.16 26.67
CA GLU A 23 -3.02 -9.13 27.76
C GLU A 23 -1.80 -8.81 28.60
N ASP A 24 -2.01 -8.04 29.67
CA ASP A 24 -1.28 -8.14 30.94
C ASP A 24 -2.00 -7.28 31.99
N GLU A 25 -3.12 -7.79 32.48
CA GLU A 25 -3.57 -7.54 33.86
C GLU A 25 -3.51 -8.89 34.56
N LYS A 26 -2.35 -9.20 35.12
CA LYS A 26 -2.25 -10.15 36.22
C LYS A 26 -1.92 -9.34 37.47
N GLU A 27 -2.96 -8.86 38.13
CA GLU A 27 -2.89 -8.58 39.56
C GLU A 27 -2.75 -9.94 40.25
N GLU A 28 -1.51 -10.32 40.55
CA GLU A 28 -1.22 -11.37 41.53
C GLU A 28 -1.40 -10.72 42.90
N GLU A 29 -2.64 -10.74 43.43
CA GLU A 29 -2.87 -10.58 44.85
C GLU A 29 -2.49 -11.90 45.54
N ASP A 30 -1.31 -11.93 46.15
CA ASP A 30 -0.94 -12.96 47.13
C ASP A 30 -0.82 -12.30 48.52
N ASP A 31 -1.44 -12.99 49.47
CA ASP A 31 -1.88 -12.61 50.80
C ASP A 31 -0.79 -12.34 51.87
N ASP A 32 -1.25 -11.60 52.89
CA ASP A 32 -0.97 -11.71 54.34
C ASP A 32 0.34 -11.18 55.00
N ASP A 33 0.07 -10.23 55.91
CA ASP A 33 0.53 -10.05 57.30
C ASP A 33 1.97 -9.59 57.69
N ASP A 34 1.94 -8.49 58.47
CA ASP A 34 2.75 -8.12 59.65
C ASP A 34 4.29 -8.03 59.54
N ASP A 35 4.86 -6.82 59.68
CA ASP A 35 5.31 -6.24 60.97
C ASP A 35 6.20 -5.00 60.74
N ASP A 36 6.17 -4.09 61.72
CA ASP A 36 6.92 -2.83 61.85
C ASP A 36 8.46 -2.98 61.65
N ASP A 37 9.11 -1.99 61.01
CA ASP A 37 10.10 -1.10 61.65
C ASP A 37 10.81 -0.19 60.62
N ASP A 38 11.11 1.01 61.10
CA ASP A 38 11.81 2.13 60.45
C ASP A 38 13.15 1.75 59.79
N ASP A 39 13.47 2.34 58.63
CA ASP A 39 14.67 3.17 58.47
C ASP A 39 14.68 3.86 57.10
N ASP A 40 15.06 5.14 57.14
CA ASP A 40 15.37 6.01 56.00
C ASP A 40 16.34 5.33 55.02
N ASP A 41 16.11 5.47 53.72
CA ASP A 41 17.20 5.74 52.77
C ASP A 41 16.67 6.28 51.44
N ASP A 42 17.44 7.24 50.95
CA ASP A 42 17.15 8.25 49.95
C ASP A 42 16.87 7.73 48.52
N ASP A 43 16.10 8.56 47.81
CA ASP A 43 16.23 8.91 46.39
C ASP A 43 16.49 7.76 45.39
N ASP A 44 15.42 7.21 44.81
CA ASP A 44 15.47 6.78 43.40
C ASP A 44 14.08 6.85 42.74
N ASP A 45 13.64 8.08 42.44
CA ASP A 45 12.37 8.35 41.75
C ASP A 45 12.64 8.84 40.31
N SER A 46 13.38 8.05 39.52
CA SER A 46 13.78 8.44 38.15
C SER A 46 13.46 7.42 37.04
N ASP A 47 12.91 6.24 37.34
CA ASP A 47 12.68 5.21 36.32
C ASP A 47 11.26 5.20 35.71
N ASP A 48 10.27 5.91 36.30
CA ASP A 48 8.88 5.87 35.81
C ASP A 48 8.62 6.74 34.56
N GLN A 49 9.45 7.75 34.33
CA GLN A 49 9.22 8.70 33.23
C GLN A 49 9.80 8.21 31.89
N GLU A 50 10.93 7.48 31.91
CA GLU A 50 11.56 6.89 30.72
C GLU A 50 10.74 5.70 30.17
N SER A 51 10.10 4.94 31.07
CA SER A 51 9.17 3.87 30.72
C SER A 51 7.95 4.41 29.94
N SER A 52 7.27 5.43 30.45
CA SER A 52 6.08 6.02 29.80
C SER A 52 6.38 6.64 28.42
N GLU A 53 7.48 7.40 28.30
CA GLU A 53 7.87 8.03 27.03
C GLU A 53 8.24 7.01 25.94
N THR A 54 8.84 5.88 26.32
CA THR A 54 9.19 4.80 25.37
C THR A 54 7.96 4.02 24.91
N TYR A 55 6.97 3.78 25.78
CA TYR A 55 5.68 3.22 25.37
C TYR A 55 4.92 4.15 24.43
N GLU A 56 4.83 5.45 24.74
CA GLU A 56 4.13 6.43 23.89
C GLU A 56 4.78 6.52 22.51
N ALA A 57 6.11 6.59 22.43
CA ALA A 57 6.85 6.60 21.18
C ALA A 57 6.64 5.31 20.35
N LEU A 58 6.57 4.14 21.02
CA LEU A 58 6.30 2.86 20.38
C LEU A 58 4.88 2.80 19.80
N TYR A 59 3.87 3.23 20.56
CA TYR A 59 2.47 3.29 20.13
C TYR A 59 2.29 4.23 18.92
N ILE A 60 2.89 5.42 18.95
CA ILE A 60 2.86 6.37 17.83
C ILE A 60 3.49 5.76 16.58
N SER A 61 4.61 5.04 16.73
CA SER A 61 5.29 4.37 15.62
C SER A 61 4.46 3.23 15.01
N ILE A 62 3.74 2.47 15.85
CA ILE A 62 2.82 1.42 15.43
C ILE A 62 1.63 2.01 14.65
N GLU A 63 0.99 3.05 15.19
CA GLU A 63 -0.15 3.69 14.52
C GLU A 63 0.27 4.30 13.17
N ALA A 64 1.41 4.98 13.12
CA ALA A 64 1.93 5.57 11.90
C ALA A 64 2.22 4.51 10.83
N THR A 65 2.80 3.36 11.22
CA THR A 65 3.05 2.22 10.34
C THR A 65 1.74 1.61 9.83
N GLN A 66 0.75 1.44 10.70
CA GLN A 66 -0.55 0.91 10.33
C GLN A 66 -1.24 1.83 9.31
N ARG A 67 -1.26 3.14 9.56
CA ARG A 67 -1.86 4.12 8.65
C ARG A 67 -1.17 4.14 7.29
N LEU A 68 0.15 3.97 7.28
CA LEU A 68 0.92 3.84 6.06
C LEU A 68 0.51 2.56 5.29
N ALA A 69 0.43 1.42 5.95
CA ALA A 69 0.00 0.16 5.33
C ALA A 69 -1.44 0.22 4.80
N GLU A 70 -2.38 0.78 5.56
CA GLU A 70 -3.77 1.00 5.16
C GLU A 70 -3.88 1.87 3.90
N SER A 71 -3.00 2.86 3.74
CA SER A 71 -2.98 3.75 2.58
C SER A 71 -2.57 3.06 1.27
N VAL A 72 -1.91 1.89 1.34
CA VAL A 72 -1.50 1.09 0.16
C VAL A 72 -2.67 0.23 -0.36
N VAL A 73 -3.60 -0.16 0.51
CA VAL A 73 -4.73 -1.05 0.18
C VAL A 73 -5.53 -0.55 -1.04
N PRO A 74 -5.89 0.74 -1.15
CA PRO A 74 -6.62 1.24 -2.31
C PRO A 74 -5.83 1.13 -3.62
N ILE A 75 -4.50 1.36 -3.61
CA ILE A 75 -3.64 1.24 -4.80
C ILE A 75 -3.70 -0.19 -5.35
N LEU A 76 -3.53 -1.17 -4.46
CA LEU A 76 -3.58 -2.59 -4.80
C LEU A 76 -4.97 -2.97 -5.33
N LYS A 77 -6.04 -2.59 -4.61
CA LYS A 77 -7.43 -2.90 -5.02
C LYS A 77 -7.76 -2.32 -6.39
N VAL A 78 -7.43 -1.06 -6.64
CA VAL A 78 -7.70 -0.41 -7.93
C VAL A 78 -6.88 -1.04 -9.04
N SER A 79 -5.59 -1.33 -8.83
CA SER A 79 -4.74 -2.05 -9.79
C SER A 79 -5.33 -3.41 -10.17
N ARG A 80 -5.72 -4.20 -9.16
CA ARG A 80 -6.35 -5.50 -9.35
C ARG A 80 -7.65 -5.40 -10.15
N LEU A 81 -8.51 -4.46 -9.79
CA LEU A 81 -9.77 -4.24 -10.50
C LEU A 81 -9.50 -3.84 -11.95
N PHE A 82 -8.57 -2.89 -12.17
CA PHE A 82 -8.10 -2.42 -13.47
C PHE A 82 -7.74 -3.56 -14.41
N PHE A 83 -6.74 -4.35 -14.05
CA PHE A 83 -6.28 -5.44 -14.90
C PHE A 83 -7.34 -6.53 -15.09
N ARG A 84 -8.16 -6.81 -14.07
CA ARG A 84 -9.27 -7.78 -14.20
C ARG A 84 -10.28 -7.33 -15.26
N LYS A 85 -10.69 -6.06 -15.24
CA LYS A 85 -11.64 -5.54 -16.23
C LYS A 85 -11.00 -5.46 -17.60
N LEU A 86 -9.75 -4.99 -17.67
CA LEU A 86 -8.99 -4.90 -18.92
C LEU A 86 -8.95 -6.24 -19.66
N VAL A 87 -8.62 -7.33 -18.96
CA VAL A 87 -8.63 -8.68 -19.54
C VAL A 87 -10.01 -9.03 -20.08
N ARG A 88 -11.06 -8.81 -19.26
CA ARG A 88 -12.43 -9.23 -19.58
C ARG A 88 -13.05 -8.44 -20.73
N THR A 89 -12.81 -7.14 -20.81
CA THR A 89 -13.52 -6.24 -21.75
C THR A 89 -12.69 -5.92 -22.98
N VAL A 90 -11.35 -5.91 -22.86
CA VAL A 90 -10.44 -5.49 -23.95
C VAL A 90 -9.69 -6.70 -24.52
N LEU A 91 -8.92 -7.42 -23.69
CA LEU A 91 -7.98 -8.44 -24.20
C LEU A 91 -8.67 -9.74 -24.66
N ASN A 92 -9.87 -10.03 -24.15
CA ASN A 92 -10.69 -11.16 -24.61
C ASN A 92 -11.45 -10.88 -25.92
N ARG A 93 -11.26 -9.71 -26.54
CA ARG A 93 -11.91 -9.34 -27.81
C ARG A 93 -10.98 -9.60 -28.99
N THR A 94 -11.55 -10.00 -30.11
CA THR A 94 -10.81 -10.10 -31.37
C THR A 94 -10.57 -8.71 -31.94
N PRO A 95 -9.31 -8.29 -32.17
CA PRO A 95 -9.03 -7.00 -32.78
C PRO A 95 -9.42 -7.01 -34.26
N SER A 96 -9.81 -5.83 -34.77
CA SER A 96 -10.18 -5.61 -36.18
C SER A 96 -9.00 -5.74 -37.16
N LYS A 97 -7.76 -5.63 -36.66
CA LYS A 97 -6.53 -5.84 -37.41
C LYS A 97 -5.59 -6.75 -36.62
N ALA A 98 -4.78 -7.52 -37.33
CA ALA A 98 -3.78 -8.42 -36.73
C ALA A 98 -2.50 -7.70 -36.26
N PHE A 99 -2.35 -6.41 -36.55
CA PHE A 99 -1.16 -5.63 -36.24
C PHE A 99 -1.51 -4.29 -35.59
N THR A 100 -0.53 -3.72 -34.89
CA THR A 100 -0.56 -2.43 -34.20
C THR A 100 0.65 -1.60 -34.63
N ASP A 101 0.51 -0.29 -34.60
CA ASP A 101 1.62 0.64 -34.89
C ASP A 101 2.55 0.85 -33.67
N MET A 102 2.34 0.11 -32.56
CA MET A 102 3.27 0.12 -31.42
C MET A 102 4.65 -0.39 -31.83
N ASN A 103 5.68 0.33 -31.41
CA ASN A 103 7.04 -0.21 -31.45
C ASN A 103 7.24 -1.29 -30.37
N SER A 104 8.34 -2.04 -30.48
CA SER A 104 8.63 -3.15 -29.57
C SER A 104 8.77 -2.72 -28.10
N LEU A 105 9.25 -1.51 -27.83
CA LEU A 105 9.35 -0.97 -26.47
C LEU A 105 7.95 -0.77 -25.88
N GLN A 106 7.05 -0.10 -26.62
CA GLN A 106 5.66 0.14 -26.20
C GLN A 106 4.91 -1.18 -25.98
N LEU A 107 5.07 -2.15 -26.88
CA LEU A 107 4.44 -3.46 -26.74
C LEU A 107 4.95 -4.21 -25.51
N ASN A 108 6.27 -4.17 -25.26
CA ASN A 108 6.86 -4.76 -24.07
C ASN A 108 6.40 -4.04 -22.79
N THR A 109 6.27 -2.72 -22.79
CA THR A 109 5.72 -1.94 -21.67
C THR A 109 4.30 -2.40 -21.33
N LEU A 110 3.43 -2.53 -22.33
CA LEU A 110 2.06 -2.99 -22.12
C LEU A 110 2.01 -4.45 -21.64
N ASN A 111 2.84 -5.32 -22.21
CA ASN A 111 2.93 -6.73 -21.82
C ASN A 111 3.40 -6.92 -20.37
N LYS A 112 4.29 -6.04 -19.90
CA LYS A 112 4.83 -6.09 -18.52
C LYS A 112 4.05 -5.24 -17.52
N ALA A 113 3.08 -4.44 -17.96
CA ALA A 113 2.36 -3.47 -17.13
C ALA A 113 1.89 -4.02 -15.78
N SER A 114 1.15 -5.14 -15.78
CA SER A 114 0.66 -5.74 -14.54
C SER A 114 1.77 -6.24 -13.64
N ARG A 115 2.86 -6.77 -14.22
CA ARG A 115 4.00 -7.31 -13.47
C ARG A 115 4.86 -6.19 -12.88
N SER A 116 5.11 -5.11 -13.62
CA SER A 116 5.88 -3.98 -13.11
C SER A 116 5.18 -3.31 -11.92
N ILE A 117 3.86 -3.16 -11.97
CA ILE A 117 3.08 -2.65 -10.83
C ILE A 117 3.15 -3.61 -9.64
N ASP A 118 3.02 -4.90 -9.91
CA ASP A 118 3.11 -5.96 -8.90
C ASP A 118 4.48 -5.99 -8.20
N ASP A 119 5.57 -5.93 -8.95
CA ASP A 119 6.94 -5.91 -8.43
C ASP A 119 7.17 -4.72 -7.47
N HIS A 120 6.62 -3.55 -7.78
CA HIS A 120 6.68 -2.38 -6.91
C HIS A 120 5.76 -2.49 -5.69
N LEU A 121 4.58 -3.09 -5.82
CA LEU A 121 3.71 -3.37 -4.66
C LEU A 121 4.36 -4.39 -3.71
N CYS A 122 5.02 -5.41 -4.22
CA CYS A 122 5.84 -6.34 -3.44
C CYS A 122 6.92 -5.59 -2.66
N SER A 123 7.61 -4.66 -3.34
CA SER A 123 8.66 -3.84 -2.74
C SER A 123 8.11 -2.98 -1.59
N ILE A 124 6.93 -2.36 -1.78
CA ILE A 124 6.24 -1.59 -0.73
C ILE A 124 5.91 -2.49 0.47
N ILE A 125 5.34 -3.68 0.24
CA ILE A 125 5.02 -4.61 1.33
C ILE A 125 6.28 -5.05 2.08
N HIS A 126 7.38 -5.28 1.37
CA HIS A 126 8.67 -5.60 1.99
C HIS A 126 9.20 -4.46 2.87
N ILE A 127 9.15 -3.21 2.37
CA ILE A 127 9.51 -2.02 3.15
C ILE A 127 8.66 -1.94 4.43
N LEU A 128 7.35 -2.16 4.33
CA LEU A 128 6.45 -2.13 5.49
C LEU A 128 6.73 -3.24 6.50
N LYS A 129 7.19 -4.43 6.05
CA LYS A 129 7.58 -5.54 6.94
C LYS A 129 8.86 -5.22 7.71
N GLU A 130 9.77 -4.42 7.14
CA GLU A 130 11.08 -4.10 7.70
C GLU A 130 11.17 -2.70 8.32
N VAL A 131 10.04 -1.99 8.46
CA VAL A 131 9.98 -0.60 8.93
C VAL A 131 10.63 -0.35 10.28
N LYS A 132 10.67 -1.35 11.18
CA LYS A 132 11.33 -1.24 12.50
C LYS A 132 12.87 -1.28 12.40
N LYS A 133 13.43 -1.68 11.26
CA LYS A 133 14.88 -1.85 11.03
C LYS A 133 15.48 -0.77 10.15
N ILE A 134 14.65 0.05 9.52
CA ILE A 134 15.04 1.07 8.54
C ILE A 134 14.74 2.44 9.14
N GLU A 135 15.58 3.43 8.86
CA GLU A 135 15.31 4.80 9.27
C GLU A 135 13.99 5.31 8.64
N LYS A 136 13.25 6.15 9.39
CA LYS A 136 11.92 6.63 8.95
C LYS A 136 12.00 7.39 7.62
N TYR A 137 13.07 8.18 7.44
CA TYR A 137 13.31 8.94 6.22
C TYR A 137 13.56 8.02 5.02
N ASP A 138 14.48 7.06 5.16
CA ASP A 138 14.81 6.09 4.12
C ASP A 138 13.58 5.24 3.73
N THR A 139 12.76 4.87 4.71
CA THR A 139 11.49 4.17 4.49
C THR A 139 10.54 5.00 3.63
N ALA A 140 10.35 6.28 3.98
CA ALA A 140 9.43 7.16 3.26
C ALA A 140 9.90 7.45 1.82
N ASP A 141 11.21 7.67 1.62
CA ASP A 141 11.78 7.89 0.30
C ASP A 141 11.64 6.65 -0.61
N ALA A 142 12.01 5.46 -0.10
CA ALA A 142 11.88 4.21 -0.86
C ALA A 142 10.42 3.91 -1.24
N LEU A 143 9.48 4.20 -0.35
CA LEU A 143 8.06 4.06 -0.60
C LEU A 143 7.55 5.09 -1.62
N ALA A 144 7.96 6.34 -1.51
CA ALA A 144 7.61 7.39 -2.48
C ALA A 144 8.12 7.08 -3.89
N GLN A 145 9.36 6.61 -4.01
CA GLN A 145 9.92 6.15 -5.29
C GLN A 145 9.10 5.00 -5.89
N SER A 146 8.73 4.02 -5.07
CA SER A 146 7.92 2.88 -5.52
C SER A 146 6.54 3.33 -6.00
N ILE A 147 5.85 4.22 -5.26
CA ILE A 147 4.54 4.77 -5.64
C ILE A 147 4.63 5.55 -6.95
N LYS A 148 5.67 6.35 -7.12
CA LYS A 148 5.90 7.09 -8.37
C LYS A 148 6.07 6.15 -9.55
N ASN A 149 6.85 5.08 -9.40
CA ASN A 149 7.03 4.09 -10.46
C ASN A 149 5.72 3.37 -10.81
N ILE A 150 4.91 2.97 -9.82
CA ILE A 150 3.58 2.37 -10.07
C ILE A 150 2.71 3.35 -10.86
N THR A 151 2.72 4.64 -10.49
CA THR A 151 1.95 5.69 -11.16
C THR A 151 2.37 5.87 -12.60
N ASP A 152 3.68 5.91 -12.87
CA ASP A 152 4.24 6.03 -14.21
C ASP A 152 3.88 4.82 -15.08
N HIS A 153 3.93 3.60 -14.52
CA HIS A 153 3.49 2.38 -15.20
C HIS A 153 1.98 2.37 -15.49
N PHE A 154 1.16 2.79 -14.54
CA PHE A 154 -0.30 2.84 -14.70
C PHE A 154 -0.71 3.86 -15.78
N ASN A 155 -0.13 5.06 -15.73
CA ASN A 155 -0.34 6.11 -16.73
C ASN A 155 0.10 5.67 -18.13
N SER A 156 1.29 5.09 -18.24
CA SER A 156 1.81 4.56 -19.51
C SER A 156 0.90 3.48 -20.08
N THR A 157 0.38 2.60 -19.22
CA THR A 157 -0.54 1.53 -19.62
C THR A 157 -1.83 2.10 -20.20
N ILE A 158 -2.48 3.04 -19.51
CA ILE A 158 -3.71 3.68 -20.01
C ILE A 158 -3.44 4.39 -21.34
N LEU A 159 -2.34 5.14 -21.45
CA LEU A 159 -2.00 5.85 -22.67
C LEU A 159 -1.83 4.89 -23.86
N LEU A 160 -1.08 3.80 -23.67
CA LEU A 160 -0.88 2.80 -24.72
C LEU A 160 -2.18 2.10 -25.12
N LEU A 161 -3.07 1.82 -24.17
CA LEU A 161 -4.38 1.26 -24.44
C LEU A 161 -5.21 2.21 -25.33
N ILE A 162 -5.31 3.47 -24.93
CA ILE A 162 -6.08 4.50 -25.66
C ILE A 162 -5.54 4.68 -27.07
N LEU A 163 -4.22 4.75 -27.24
CA LEU A 163 -3.60 5.07 -28.53
C LEU A 163 -3.59 3.88 -29.50
N TYR A 164 -3.40 2.66 -29.00
CA TYR A 164 -3.02 1.54 -29.88
C TYR A 164 -3.89 0.30 -29.77
N VAL A 165 -4.58 0.09 -28.64
CA VAL A 165 -5.38 -1.14 -28.42
C VAL A 165 -6.85 -0.87 -28.65
N ILE A 166 -7.40 0.16 -28.02
CA ILE A 166 -8.83 0.50 -28.11
C ILE A 166 -9.25 0.84 -29.55
N PRO A 167 -8.48 1.59 -30.36
CA PRO A 167 -8.81 1.83 -31.77
C PRO A 167 -8.94 0.55 -32.61
N LEU A 168 -8.32 -0.55 -32.17
CA LEU A 168 -8.42 -1.84 -32.86
C LEU A 168 -9.70 -2.61 -32.47
N ILE A 169 -10.47 -2.16 -31.48
CA ILE A 169 -11.68 -2.83 -30.97
C ILE A 169 -12.87 -1.86 -31.12
N PRO A 170 -13.55 -1.83 -32.28
CA PRO A 170 -14.52 -0.79 -32.62
C PRO A 170 -15.67 -0.62 -31.62
N ASN A 171 -16.14 -1.72 -31.02
CA ASN A 171 -17.28 -1.72 -30.09
C ASN A 171 -16.98 -1.04 -28.74
N LEU A 172 -15.71 -0.79 -28.42
CA LEU A 172 -15.31 -0.13 -27.17
C LEU A 172 -15.22 1.40 -27.31
N ASN A 173 -15.25 1.91 -28.54
CA ASN A 173 -15.27 3.34 -28.86
C ASN A 173 -16.69 3.90 -29.06
N ASP A 174 -17.71 3.05 -29.04
CA ASP A 174 -19.10 3.50 -29.14
C ASP A 174 -19.54 4.15 -27.82
N PRO A 175 -19.92 5.45 -27.81
CA PRO A 175 -20.39 6.14 -26.61
C PRO A 175 -21.64 5.51 -25.99
N SER A 176 -22.41 4.74 -26.77
CA SER A 176 -23.59 4.01 -26.29
C SER A 176 -23.26 2.66 -25.66
N SER A 177 -22.00 2.20 -25.75
CA SER A 177 -21.55 0.94 -25.18
C SER A 177 -21.51 1.01 -23.65
N GLN A 178 -22.18 0.07 -22.98
CA GLN A 178 -22.07 -0.11 -21.53
C GLN A 178 -20.63 -0.43 -21.09
N GLU A 179 -19.78 -0.89 -22.01
CA GLU A 179 -18.36 -1.20 -21.78
C GLU A 179 -17.41 -0.11 -22.29
N HIS A 180 -17.93 1.10 -22.60
CA HIS A 180 -17.15 2.21 -23.14
C HIS A 180 -15.87 2.43 -22.34
N PHE A 181 -14.73 2.24 -23.00
CA PHE A 181 -13.44 2.14 -22.32
C PHE A 181 -13.13 3.40 -21.52
N GLN A 182 -13.28 4.56 -22.16
CA GLN A 182 -12.89 5.85 -21.56
C GLN A 182 -13.68 6.15 -20.29
N THR A 183 -14.95 5.71 -20.20
CA THR A 183 -15.80 6.00 -19.05
C THR A 183 -15.28 5.31 -17.79
N TRP A 184 -15.07 3.99 -17.84
CA TRP A 184 -14.60 3.27 -16.66
C TRP A 184 -13.11 3.46 -16.43
N SER A 185 -12.30 3.60 -17.48
CA SER A 185 -10.85 3.80 -17.34
C SER A 185 -10.54 5.14 -16.68
N SER A 186 -11.28 6.21 -17.01
CA SER A 186 -11.11 7.53 -16.39
C SER A 186 -11.48 7.51 -14.91
N HIS A 187 -12.57 6.83 -14.55
CA HIS A 187 -12.96 6.68 -13.15
C HIS A 187 -11.88 5.93 -12.34
N TRP A 188 -11.34 4.84 -12.88
CA TRP A 188 -10.31 4.05 -12.20
C TRP A 188 -8.97 4.75 -12.17
N HIS A 189 -8.63 5.53 -13.19
CA HIS A 189 -7.48 6.41 -13.18
C HIS A 189 -7.58 7.46 -12.09
N HIS A 190 -8.72 8.10 -11.93
CA HIS A 190 -8.95 9.05 -10.85
C HIS A 190 -8.82 8.42 -9.46
N LEU A 191 -9.46 7.25 -9.25
CA LEU A 191 -9.33 6.50 -7.99
C LEU A 191 -7.87 6.09 -7.72
N PHE A 192 -7.15 5.66 -8.75
CA PHE A 192 -5.76 5.28 -8.67
C PHE A 192 -4.87 6.46 -8.26
N LEU A 193 -5.01 7.61 -8.94
CA LEU A 193 -4.25 8.83 -8.60
C LEU A 193 -4.55 9.32 -7.18
N SER A 194 -5.81 9.31 -6.78
CA SER A 194 -6.22 9.66 -5.41
C SER A 194 -5.59 8.74 -4.37
N ALA A 195 -5.61 7.42 -4.63
CA ALA A 195 -4.95 6.44 -3.76
C ALA A 195 -3.44 6.68 -3.64
N THR A 196 -2.74 6.90 -4.76
CA THR A 196 -1.30 7.19 -4.75
C THR A 196 -0.96 8.48 -4.02
N HIS A 197 -1.77 9.53 -4.19
CA HIS A 197 -1.58 10.80 -3.51
C HIS A 197 -1.78 10.66 -1.99
N ASN A 198 -2.82 9.95 -1.57
CA ASN A 198 -3.07 9.69 -0.15
C ASN A 198 -1.95 8.86 0.49
N CYS A 199 -1.41 7.89 -0.24
CA CYS A 199 -0.30 7.07 0.23
C CYS A 199 1.01 7.87 0.36
N LEU A 200 1.32 8.75 -0.59
CA LEU A 200 2.44 9.68 -0.48
C LEU A 200 2.30 10.59 0.74
N ARG A 201 1.10 11.15 0.96
CA ARG A 201 0.84 11.98 2.15
C ARG A 201 0.98 11.20 3.46
N ALA A 202 0.65 9.91 3.46
CA ALA A 202 0.88 9.05 4.62
C ALA A 202 2.38 8.82 4.86
N ALA A 203 3.16 8.64 3.79
CA ALA A 203 4.62 8.52 3.86
C ALA A 203 5.28 9.78 4.42
N ASP A 204 4.87 10.96 3.95
CA ASP A 204 5.39 12.24 4.41
C ASP A 204 5.17 12.40 5.92
N LYS A 205 3.96 12.10 6.39
CA LYS A 205 3.61 12.13 7.82
C LYS A 205 4.40 11.13 8.64
N PHE A 206 4.66 9.95 8.10
CA PHE A 206 5.46 8.92 8.76
C PHE A 206 6.92 9.37 8.99
N SER A 207 7.48 10.15 8.05
CA SER A 207 8.84 10.70 8.15
C SER A 207 8.96 12.00 8.94
N ALA A 208 7.85 12.64 9.30
CA ALA A 208 7.87 13.90 10.03
C ALA A 208 8.37 13.68 11.47
N PRO A 209 9.15 14.63 12.03
CA PRO A 209 9.47 14.61 13.45
C PRO A 209 8.19 14.71 14.30
N PRO A 210 8.17 14.10 15.50
CA PRO A 210 7.06 14.20 16.45
C PRO A 210 6.78 15.65 16.88
#